data_AF-B5AS37-F1
#
_entry.id   AF-B5AS37-F1
#
_cell.length_a   1.000
_cell.length_b   1.000
_cell.length_c   1.000
_cell.angle_alpha   90.00
_cell.angle_beta   90.00
_cell.angle_gamma   90.00
#
_symmetry.space_group_name_H-M   'P 1'
#
loop_
_entity.id
_entity.type
_entity.pdbx_description
1 polymer ?
#
loop_
_entity_poly.entity_id
_entity_poly.type
_entity_poly.pdbx_seq_one_letter_code
_entity_poly.pdbx_strand_id
1 'polypeptide(L)'
;GTKGSIEGPYYVPNAPEQGSKGAVPMREDEKGDPLLWNGQVRSCDGTPLAGAKVELWHADDDGFYSQFAPGIPEWNLGATFTTDDQGNFEITTIRPAPYMIPTDGSCGKMISAAGWPSVAARAPAP
;
A
#
# COMPACT_ATOMS: atom_id res chain seq x y z
N GLY A 1 -2.26 7.67 -19.55
CA GLY A 1 -2.20 6.53 -18.62
C GLY A 1 -3.14 6.77 -17.46
N THR A 2 -3.16 5.86 -16.48
CA THR A 2 -3.85 6.06 -15.20
C THR A 2 -3.31 7.30 -14.47
N LYS A 3 -4.12 7.91 -13.60
CA LYS A 3 -3.69 9.08 -12.82
C LYS A 3 -2.67 8.65 -11.78
N GLY A 4 -1.56 9.38 -11.69
CA GLY A 4 -0.56 9.21 -10.63
C GLY A 4 -0.94 9.93 -9.33
N SER A 5 -0.19 9.61 -8.28
CA SER A 5 -0.19 10.30 -6.99
C SER A 5 1.27 10.45 -6.52
N ILE A 6 1.49 11.12 -5.39
CA ILE A 6 2.82 11.17 -4.75
C ILE A 6 3.22 9.78 -4.23
N GLU A 7 4.53 9.48 -4.22
CA GLU A 7 5.08 8.21 -3.68
C GLU A 7 4.96 8.15 -2.14
N GLY A 8 5.16 9.29 -1.48
CA GLY A 8 5.30 9.34 -0.03
C GLY A 8 6.68 8.82 0.44
N PRO A 9 6.94 8.81 1.75
CA PRO A 9 8.27 8.51 2.28
C PRO A 9 8.51 7.03 2.64
N TYR A 10 7.52 6.15 2.40
CA TYR A 10 7.50 4.78 2.95
C TYR A 10 7.71 3.68 1.90
N TYR A 11 8.07 4.04 0.68
CA TYR A 11 8.42 3.04 -0.33
C TYR A 11 9.77 2.39 -0.01
N VAL A 12 9.83 1.06 -0.11
CA VAL A 12 11.06 0.27 -0.01
C VAL A 12 11.14 -0.69 -1.21
N PRO A 13 12.22 -0.68 -1.99
CA PRO A 13 12.36 -1.54 -3.16
C PRO A 13 12.65 -3.00 -2.79
N ASN A 14 12.42 -3.91 -3.74
CA ASN A 14 12.73 -5.35 -3.67
C ASN A 14 11.85 -6.14 -2.67
N ALA A 15 10.59 -5.73 -2.51
CA ALA A 15 9.61 -6.51 -1.77
C ALA A 15 9.40 -7.91 -2.38
N PRO A 16 9.07 -8.94 -1.58
CA PRO A 16 8.89 -10.32 -2.04
C PRO A 16 7.91 -10.43 -3.21
N GLU A 17 8.22 -11.31 -4.18
CA GLU A 17 7.37 -11.56 -5.35
C GLU A 17 6.30 -12.62 -5.04
N GLN A 18 5.04 -12.36 -5.43
CA GLN A 18 3.87 -13.20 -5.11
C GLN A 18 3.09 -13.71 -6.34
N GLY A 19 3.61 -13.52 -7.54
CA GLY A 19 3.02 -13.89 -8.82
C GLY A 19 1.84 -12.98 -9.22
N SER A 20 0.97 -13.50 -10.09
CA SER A 20 -0.23 -12.78 -10.54
C SER A 20 -1.41 -12.91 -9.58
N LYS A 21 -1.38 -13.92 -8.70
CA LYS A 21 -2.41 -14.18 -7.70
C LYS A 21 -1.74 -14.58 -6.39
N GLY A 22 -1.91 -13.77 -5.36
CA GLY A 22 -1.29 -14.03 -4.07
C GLY A 22 -1.79 -13.12 -2.97
N ALA A 23 -1.22 -13.31 -1.78
CA ALA A 23 -1.45 -12.45 -0.64
C ALA A 23 -0.19 -11.67 -0.30
N VAL A 24 -0.33 -10.45 0.23
CA VAL A 24 0.80 -9.78 0.85
C VAL A 24 1.25 -10.55 2.11
N PRO A 25 2.53 -10.47 2.51
CA PRO A 25 2.96 -10.97 3.81
C PRO A 25 2.19 -10.28 4.94
N MET A 26 1.69 -11.05 5.90
CA MET A 26 0.88 -10.58 7.02
C MET A 26 1.27 -11.33 8.29
N ARG A 27 1.04 -10.72 9.46
CA ARG A 27 1.12 -11.41 10.74
C ARG A 27 0.04 -12.50 10.82
N GLU A 28 0.27 -13.53 11.65
CA GLU A 28 -0.75 -14.58 11.88
C GLU A 28 -2.04 -14.01 12.48
N ASP A 29 -1.94 -12.95 13.26
CA ASP A 29 -3.02 -12.22 13.92
C ASP A 29 -3.24 -10.82 13.31
N GLU A 30 -2.94 -10.64 12.02
CA GLU A 30 -3.11 -9.37 11.33
C GLU A 30 -4.55 -8.85 11.47
N LYS A 31 -4.69 -7.64 12.03
CA LYS A 31 -5.98 -6.97 12.20
C LYS A 31 -6.44 -6.30 10.91
N GLY A 32 -7.71 -5.92 10.87
CA GLY A 32 -8.30 -5.17 9.77
C GLY A 32 -9.22 -6.02 8.91
N ASP A 33 -9.99 -5.35 8.06
CA ASP A 33 -10.95 -6.02 7.18
C ASP A 33 -10.22 -6.62 5.96
N PRO A 34 -10.40 -7.91 5.65
CA PRO A 34 -9.85 -8.50 4.43
C PRO A 34 -10.30 -7.75 3.17
N LEU A 35 -9.37 -7.59 2.23
CA LEU A 35 -9.54 -6.89 0.97
C LEU A 35 -8.97 -7.76 -0.16
N LEU A 36 -9.84 -8.11 -1.11
CA LEU A 36 -9.43 -8.65 -2.40
C LEU A 36 -9.37 -7.51 -3.42
N TRP A 37 -8.18 -7.24 -3.94
CA TRP A 37 -7.96 -6.23 -4.97
C TRP A 37 -7.53 -6.88 -6.28
N ASN A 38 -8.42 -6.88 -7.25
CA ASN A 38 -8.15 -7.37 -8.60
C ASN A 38 -8.11 -6.20 -9.60
N GLY A 39 -7.30 -6.37 -10.63
CA GLY A 39 -7.17 -5.37 -11.68
C GLY A 39 -6.48 -5.91 -12.92
N GLN A 40 -6.34 -5.04 -13.92
CA GLN A 40 -5.70 -5.38 -15.18
C GLN A 40 -4.83 -4.22 -15.65
N VAL A 41 -3.58 -4.51 -15.98
CA VAL A 41 -2.62 -3.54 -16.53
C VAL A 41 -2.69 -3.59 -18.06
N ARG A 42 -2.86 -2.41 -18.67
CA ARG A 42 -2.99 -2.25 -20.12
C ARG A 42 -2.15 -1.07 -20.62
N SER A 43 -1.72 -1.17 -21.88
CA SER A 43 -1.17 -0.06 -22.66
C SER A 43 -2.26 1.00 -22.96
N CYS A 44 -1.83 2.17 -23.43
CA CYS A 44 -2.73 3.27 -23.81
C CYS A 44 -3.67 2.92 -24.98
N ASP A 45 -3.31 1.93 -25.80
CA ASP A 45 -4.15 1.40 -26.89
C ASP A 45 -5.12 0.31 -26.41
N GLY A 46 -5.09 -0.05 -25.12
CA GLY A 46 -5.92 -1.07 -24.50
C GLY A 46 -5.34 -2.49 -24.54
N THR A 47 -4.15 -2.69 -25.14
CA THR A 47 -3.47 -3.99 -25.19
C THR A 47 -3.10 -4.44 -23.76
N PRO A 48 -3.46 -5.66 -23.34
CA PRO A 48 -3.04 -6.19 -22.04
C PRO A 48 -1.52 -6.35 -21.95
N LEU A 49 -0.96 -6.04 -20.78
CA LEU A 49 0.48 -6.11 -20.54
C LEU A 49 0.82 -7.27 -19.61
N ALA A 50 1.32 -8.37 -20.20
CA ALA A 50 1.84 -9.51 -19.47
C ALA A 50 3.19 -9.21 -18.82
N GLY A 51 3.45 -9.75 -17.63
CA GLY A 51 4.72 -9.56 -16.93
C GLY A 51 4.91 -8.15 -16.34
N ALA A 52 3.87 -7.32 -16.31
CA ALA A 52 3.93 -6.00 -15.70
C ALA A 52 4.00 -6.14 -14.17
N LYS A 53 4.82 -5.31 -13.53
CA LYS A 53 4.94 -5.29 -12.06
C LYS A 53 3.90 -4.39 -11.43
N VAL A 54 3.32 -4.87 -10.33
CA VAL A 54 2.45 -4.12 -9.41
C VAL A 54 3.07 -4.21 -8.02
N GLU A 55 3.72 -3.14 -7.59
CA GLU A 55 4.33 -3.04 -6.25
C GLU A 55 3.32 -2.41 -5.29
N LEU A 56 3.03 -3.10 -4.19
CA LEU A 56 2.07 -2.68 -3.17
C LEU A 56 2.78 -2.55 -1.82
N TRP A 57 2.56 -1.42 -1.15
CA TRP A 57 2.90 -1.19 0.25
C TRP A 57 1.80 -0.32 0.88
N HIS A 58 1.40 -0.63 2.12
CA HIS A 58 0.46 0.21 2.86
C HIS A 58 0.57 0.00 4.38
N ALA A 59 -0.07 0.89 5.12
CA ALA A 59 -0.16 0.80 6.58
C ALA A 59 -1.07 -0.35 7.03
N ASP A 60 -0.83 -0.84 8.25
CA ASP A 60 -1.74 -1.74 8.95
C ASP A 60 -2.98 -1.04 9.52
N ASP A 61 -3.82 -1.78 10.26
CA ASP A 61 -5.05 -1.27 10.90
C ASP A 61 -4.76 -0.26 12.03
N ASP A 62 -3.54 -0.23 12.55
CA ASP A 62 -3.07 0.74 13.55
C ASP A 62 -2.36 1.95 12.89
N GLY A 63 -2.23 1.97 11.55
CA GLY A 63 -1.67 3.07 10.78
C GLY A 63 -0.14 3.02 10.61
N PHE A 64 0.50 1.88 10.89
CA PHE A 64 1.95 1.72 10.83
C PHE A 64 2.44 1.03 9.56
N TYR A 65 3.58 1.47 9.04
CA TYR A 65 4.29 0.83 7.94
C TYR A 65 5.40 -0.08 8.47
N SER A 66 5.57 -1.25 7.85
CA SER A 66 6.72 -2.13 8.07
C SER A 66 8.03 -1.38 7.81
N GLN A 67 9.11 -1.74 8.50
CA GLN A 67 10.43 -1.08 8.48
C GLN A 67 10.47 0.35 9.07
N PHE A 68 9.32 1.00 9.28
CA PHE A 68 9.23 2.33 9.88
C PHE A 68 8.60 2.32 11.28
N ALA A 69 8.19 1.15 11.78
CA ALA A 69 7.72 0.94 13.14
C ALA A 69 8.34 -0.32 13.76
N PRO A 70 8.70 -0.30 15.06
CA PRO A 70 9.26 -1.46 15.74
C PRO A 70 8.21 -2.57 15.93
N GLY A 71 8.65 -3.83 15.86
CA GLY A 71 7.78 -4.99 16.14
C GLY A 71 6.90 -5.45 14.98
N ILE A 72 7.04 -4.84 13.79
CA ILE A 72 6.35 -5.25 12.56
C ILE A 72 7.35 -6.02 11.67
N PRO A 73 6.98 -7.19 11.10
CA PRO A 73 7.82 -7.90 10.14
C PRO A 73 8.25 -7.01 8.97
N GLU A 74 9.47 -7.21 8.46
CA GLU A 74 10.11 -6.35 7.45
C GLU A 74 9.25 -6.11 6.20
N TRP A 75 8.50 -7.11 5.75
CA TRP A 75 7.66 -7.04 4.55
C TRP A 75 6.17 -7.11 4.85
N ASN A 76 5.75 -6.82 6.09
CA ASN A 76 4.33 -6.80 6.43
C ASN A 76 3.59 -5.82 5.51
N LEU A 77 2.55 -6.30 4.84
CA LEU A 77 1.70 -5.55 3.91
C LEU A 77 2.47 -4.94 2.71
N GLY A 78 3.63 -5.50 2.38
CA GLY A 78 4.49 -5.08 1.28
C GLY A 78 4.88 -6.24 0.35
N ALA A 79 4.57 -6.14 -0.95
CA ALA A 79 4.90 -7.17 -1.93
C ALA A 79 4.97 -6.64 -3.38
N THR A 80 5.65 -7.39 -4.23
CA THR A 80 5.64 -7.22 -5.68
C THR A 80 4.77 -8.30 -6.32
N PHE A 81 3.86 -7.92 -7.21
CA PHE A 81 3.06 -8.84 -8.02
C PHE A 81 3.42 -8.68 -9.49
N THR A 82 3.22 -9.74 -10.27
CA THR A 82 3.48 -9.74 -11.72
C THR A 82 2.21 -10.14 -12.46
N THR A 83 1.78 -9.38 -13.46
CA THR A 83 0.55 -9.69 -14.19
C THR A 83 0.65 -10.97 -15.03
N ASP A 84 -0.48 -11.67 -15.17
CA ASP A 84 -0.61 -12.84 -16.05
C ASP A 84 -0.55 -12.48 -17.54
N ASP A 85 -0.66 -13.49 -18.42
CA ASP A 85 -0.62 -13.33 -19.89
C ASP A 85 -1.71 -12.39 -20.44
N GLN A 86 -2.76 -12.14 -19.67
CA GLN A 86 -3.87 -11.24 -19.98
C GLN A 86 -3.76 -9.93 -19.20
N GLY A 87 -2.61 -9.64 -18.59
CA GLY A 87 -2.37 -8.42 -17.82
C GLY A 87 -3.12 -8.36 -16.48
N ASN A 88 -3.72 -9.44 -16.01
CA ASN A 88 -4.50 -9.43 -14.76
C ASN A 88 -3.62 -9.67 -13.53
N PHE A 89 -4.08 -9.14 -12.40
CA PHE A 89 -3.57 -9.46 -11.07
C PHE A 89 -4.71 -9.61 -10.07
N GLU A 90 -4.46 -10.36 -9.00
CA GLU A 90 -5.36 -10.55 -7.85
C GLU A 90 -4.54 -10.55 -6.55
N ILE A 91 -4.77 -9.56 -5.70
CA ILE A 91 -3.99 -9.32 -4.48
C ILE A 91 -4.92 -9.43 -3.28
N THR A 92 -4.60 -10.33 -2.37
CA THR A 92 -5.26 -10.42 -1.06
C THR A 92 -4.47 -9.65 -0.02
N THR A 93 -5.12 -8.73 0.67
CA THR A 93 -4.55 -7.92 1.75
C THR A 93 -5.64 -7.53 2.76
N ILE A 94 -5.38 -6.52 3.60
CA ILE A 94 -6.36 -5.86 4.46
C ILE A 94 -6.63 -4.42 3.97
N ARG A 95 -7.77 -3.86 4.39
CA ARG A 95 -8.05 -2.43 4.22
C ARG A 95 -7.10 -1.61 5.13
N PRO A 96 -6.29 -0.68 4.59
CA PRO A 96 -5.41 0.15 5.40
C PRO A 96 -6.19 1.18 6.24
N ALA A 97 -5.72 1.45 7.45
CA ALA A 97 -6.23 2.55 8.27
C ALA A 97 -5.78 3.93 7.73
N PRO A 98 -6.48 5.02 8.08
CA PRO A 98 -6.00 6.37 7.82
C PRO A 98 -4.64 6.62 8.48
N TYR A 99 -3.72 7.24 7.74
CA TYR A 99 -2.39 7.53 8.26
C TYR A 99 -2.36 8.87 9.00
N MET A 100 -1.74 8.90 10.18
CA MET A 100 -1.48 10.12 10.94
C MET A 100 0.00 10.50 10.87
N ILE A 101 0.28 11.75 10.51
CA ILE A 101 1.62 12.32 10.57
C ILE A 101 2.08 12.34 12.05
N PRO A 102 3.28 11.80 12.37
CA PRO A 102 3.84 11.83 13.72
C PRO A 102 3.88 13.27 14.26
N THR A 103 3.30 13.47 15.45
CA THR A 103 3.10 14.79 16.04
C THR A 103 4.27 15.26 16.90
N ASP A 104 5.18 14.37 17.25
CA ASP A 104 6.34 14.59 18.13
C ASP A 104 7.55 15.22 17.39
N GLY A 105 7.64 15.01 16.09
CA GLY A 105 8.65 15.60 15.21
C GLY A 105 8.41 17.07 14.84
N SER A 106 9.39 17.68 14.17
CA SER A 106 9.31 19.08 13.73
C SER A 106 8.11 19.36 12.82
N CYS A 107 7.74 18.40 11.97
CA CYS A 107 6.56 18.51 11.10
C CYS A 107 5.26 18.54 11.94
N GLY A 108 5.14 17.65 12.92
CA GLY A 108 4.02 17.62 13.86
C GLY A 108 3.85 18.94 14.63
N LYS A 109 4.95 19.49 15.14
CA LYS A 109 4.96 20.79 15.83
C LYS A 109 4.50 21.93 14.91
N MET A 110 4.92 21.93 13.65
CA MET A 110 4.48 22.91 12.66
C MET A 110 2.99 22.80 12.36
N ILE A 111 2.49 21.59 12.10
CA ILE A 111 1.06 21.31 11.84
C ILE A 111 0.21 21.78 13.02
N SER A 112 0.62 21.45 14.24
CA SER A 112 -0.07 21.86 15.46
C SER A 112 -0.06 23.38 15.64
N ALA A 113 1.08 24.04 15.42
CA ALA A 113 1.19 25.50 15.50
C ALA A 113 0.33 26.22 14.45
N ALA A 114 0.11 25.60 13.28
CA ALA A 114 -0.74 26.14 12.21
C ALA A 114 -2.23 25.80 12.37
N GLY A 115 -2.62 24.95 13.33
CA GLY A 115 -3.99 24.48 13.51
C GLY A 115 -4.48 23.56 12.38
N TRP A 116 -3.56 22.87 11.69
CA TRP A 116 -3.90 21.97 10.58
C TRP A 116 -4.18 20.55 11.06
N PRO A 117 -5.05 19.78 10.36
CA PRO A 117 -5.22 18.36 10.64
C PRO A 117 -3.96 17.57 10.22
N SER A 118 -3.54 16.61 11.04
CA SER A 118 -2.37 15.75 10.80
C SER A 118 -2.67 14.44 10.06
N VAL A 119 -3.91 14.25 9.61
CA VAL A 119 -4.38 13.00 9.00
C VAL A 119 -4.26 13.08 7.48
N ALA A 120 -3.52 12.14 6.87
CA ALA A 120 -3.62 11.89 5.45
C ALA A 120 -4.93 11.13 5.18
N ALA A 121 -5.76 11.68 4.27
CA ALA A 121 -7.18 11.35 4.13
C ALA A 121 -7.51 9.84 4.10
N ARG A 122 -8.64 9.50 4.71
CA ARG A 122 -9.36 8.24 4.54
C ARG A 122 -9.83 8.14 3.07
N ALA A 123 -9.49 7.06 2.36
CA ALA A 123 -10.24 6.74 1.14
C ALA A 123 -11.72 6.57 1.54
N PRO A 124 -12.68 7.26 0.90
CA PRO A 124 -14.08 7.01 1.20
C PRO A 124 -14.37 5.52 1.00
N ALA A 125 -14.94 4.88 2.02
CA ALA A 125 -15.53 3.55 1.84
C ALA A 125 -16.66 3.67 0.79
N PRO A 126 -16.89 2.64 -0.04
CA PRO A 126 -17.96 2.66 -1.04
C PRO A 126 -19.34 2.90 -0.41
#